data_AF-A0A2K5PED5-F1
#
_entry.id   AF-A0A2K5PED5-F1
#
_cell.length_a   1.000
_cell.length_b   1.000
_cell.length_c   1.000
_cell.angle_alpha   90.00
_cell.angle_beta   90.00
_cell.angle_gamma   90.00
#
_symmetry.space_group_name_H-M   'P 1'
#
loop_
_entity.id
_entity.type
_entity.pdbx_description
1 polymer ?
#
loop_
_entity_poly.entity_id
_entity_poly.type
_entity_poly.pdbx_seq_one_letter_code
_entity_poly.pdbx_strand_id
1 'polypeptide(L)'
;MAEDKSKRDSIRMSMKGCQENNGFVDNEDILEQAPDPGSSADNLQHSTTSILASLDFKGVQPYAGMPKEVLFQFSGQARYRVPREILFWLTVASVLVLIASTIAIIALSPKCLDWWQEGPMYQIYPRSFKDSDKDGNGDLKGIQDKLDYITALNVKTVWITSFYKSSLKDFRYGVEDFREIDPIFGTMNDFENLVAAIHDKGLKLIIDFIPNHTSDKHTWFQLSRTRMGKYSDYYIWHDCTHENGTTIPPNNWLSVYGNSSWHFDEVRNQCYFHQFMKEQPDLNFRNPDVQEEIKEIIRFWLTKGVDGFSFDAVKFLLEAKHLRDEIQVNKTQIPDTVTHYSELYHDFTTTQVGMHDIVRSFRQTMDQFSREPGRYRL
;
A
#
# COMPACT_ATOMS: atom_id res chain seq x y z
N MET A 1 15.40 56.77 1.81
CA MET A 1 16.54 57.05 0.90
C MET A 1 17.64 56.08 1.27
N ALA A 2 18.12 55.13 0.49
CA ALA A 2 17.95 54.74 -0.91
C ALA A 2 18.08 53.20 -0.95
N GLU A 3 17.15 52.49 -1.61
CA GLU A 3 17.41 51.65 -2.79
C GLU A 3 18.87 51.18 -3.00
N ASP A 4 19.09 49.87 -2.93
CA ASP A 4 19.59 49.13 -4.10
C ASP A 4 19.08 47.67 -4.11
N LYS A 5 18.78 47.20 -5.31
CA LYS A 5 18.16 45.93 -5.70
C LYS A 5 19.22 44.97 -6.25
N SER A 6 18.78 43.71 -6.45
CA SER A 6 19.33 42.70 -7.39
C SER A 6 20.34 41.74 -6.73
N LYS A 7 20.24 40.41 -6.79
CA LYS A 7 19.69 39.55 -7.86
C LYS A 7 19.40 38.14 -7.33
N ARG A 8 18.47 37.48 -8.02
CA ARG A 8 17.88 36.14 -7.84
C ARG A 8 18.90 35.00 -7.84
N ASP A 9 18.50 33.86 -7.25
CA ASP A 9 18.38 32.60 -7.99
C ASP A 9 17.28 31.71 -7.38
N SER A 10 16.13 31.68 -8.06
CA SER A 10 15.06 30.69 -7.81
C SER A 10 15.26 29.53 -8.78
N ILE A 11 15.61 28.36 -8.27
CA ILE A 11 15.74 27.13 -9.05
C ILE A 11 14.36 26.76 -9.60
N ARG A 12 14.17 26.98 -10.90
CA ARG A 12 12.98 26.60 -11.65
C ARG A 12 13.21 25.20 -12.22
N MET A 13 12.61 24.18 -11.61
CA MET A 13 12.62 22.82 -12.17
C MET A 13 11.77 22.80 -13.45
N SER A 14 12.43 22.57 -14.58
CA SER A 14 11.80 22.28 -15.87
C SER A 14 11.35 20.82 -15.86
N MET A 15 10.05 20.58 -16.02
CA MET A 15 9.55 19.24 -16.33
C MET A 15 9.94 18.91 -17.76
N LYS A 16 10.83 17.93 -17.93
CA LYS A 16 11.06 17.28 -19.23
C LYS A 16 9.78 16.54 -19.63
N GLY A 17 9.37 16.75 -20.88
CA GLY A 17 8.15 16.19 -21.46
C GLY A 17 8.14 14.66 -21.45
N CYS A 18 6.95 14.11 -21.23
CA CYS A 18 6.66 12.71 -21.44
C CYS A 18 6.84 12.35 -22.92
N GLN A 19 7.55 11.25 -23.20
CA GLN A 19 7.48 10.58 -24.49
C GLN A 19 6.15 9.82 -24.55
N GLU A 20 5.31 10.15 -25.53
CA GLU A 20 4.19 9.31 -25.92
C GLU A 20 4.67 8.15 -26.81
N ASN A 21 4.10 6.98 -26.58
CA ASN A 21 4.32 5.76 -27.33
C ASN A 21 3.39 5.77 -28.56
N ASN A 22 3.95 5.84 -29.77
CA ASN A 22 3.16 5.79 -31.01
C ASN A 22 2.76 4.35 -31.32
N GLY A 23 1.53 3.98 -30.99
CA GLY A 23 0.99 2.66 -31.28
C GLY A 23 -0.50 2.68 -31.58
N PHE A 24 -0.88 3.28 -32.72
CA PHE A 24 -1.92 2.80 -33.63
C PHE A 24 -2.04 3.80 -34.80
N VAL A 25 -1.84 3.33 -36.04
CA VAL A 25 -2.05 4.12 -37.26
C VAL A 25 -3.16 3.41 -38.04
N ASP A 26 -4.34 4.03 -38.13
CA ASP A 26 -5.35 3.66 -39.12
C ASP A 26 -5.00 4.35 -40.44
N ASN A 27 -4.78 3.54 -41.49
CA ASN A 27 -4.61 3.99 -42.85
C ASN A 27 -5.98 4.15 -43.51
N GLU A 28 -6.42 5.38 -43.75
CA GLU A 28 -7.26 5.69 -44.91
C GLU A 28 -6.85 7.05 -45.47
N ASP A 29 -6.13 7.04 -46.58
CA ASP A 29 -5.99 8.18 -47.49
C ASP A 29 -6.31 7.71 -48.91
N ILE A 30 -7.47 8.14 -49.40
CA ILE A 30 -7.83 8.19 -50.82
C ILE A 30 -7.45 9.58 -51.31
N LEU A 31 -6.65 9.66 -52.37
CA LEU A 31 -6.46 10.89 -53.14
C LEU A 31 -6.62 10.63 -54.64
N GLU A 32 -7.40 11.53 -55.26
CA GLU A 32 -7.84 11.60 -56.64
C GLU A 32 -6.71 11.69 -57.68
N GLN A 33 -6.94 11.13 -58.88
CA GLN A 33 -6.36 11.62 -60.14
C GLN A 33 -7.35 11.42 -61.31
N ALA A 34 -7.41 12.41 -62.20
CA ALA A 34 -8.07 12.41 -63.51
C ALA A 34 -7.10 13.05 -64.54
N PRO A 35 -7.36 13.05 -65.88
CA PRO A 35 -7.85 11.98 -66.78
C PRO A 35 -7.03 11.80 -68.10
N ASP A 36 -7.41 10.76 -68.88
CA ASP A 36 -7.32 10.53 -70.35
C ASP A 36 -5.96 10.23 -71.05
N PRO A 37 -5.92 9.64 -72.30
CA PRO A 37 -7.01 9.27 -73.25
C PRO A 37 -6.90 7.87 -73.92
N GLY A 38 -7.92 7.42 -74.67
CA GLY A 38 -7.71 6.43 -75.75
C GLY A 38 -8.89 5.54 -76.15
N SER A 39 -9.31 5.67 -77.41
CA SER A 39 -10.40 5.03 -78.17
C SER A 39 -10.52 3.48 -78.15
N SER A 40 -11.74 2.97 -78.32
CA SER A 40 -12.13 2.22 -79.53
C SER A 40 -13.64 1.95 -79.59
N ALA A 41 -14.15 1.92 -80.83
CA ALA A 41 -15.53 2.01 -81.25
C ALA A 41 -16.40 0.74 -81.14
N ASP A 42 -17.68 0.96 -81.42
CA ASP A 42 -18.69 0.13 -82.09
C ASP A 42 -19.82 -0.43 -81.20
N ASN A 43 -21.06 0.10 -81.29
CA ASN A 43 -22.07 0.03 -82.36
C ASN A 43 -23.21 -0.90 -81.90
N LEU A 44 -24.36 -0.33 -81.53
CA LEU A 44 -25.65 -0.64 -82.18
C LEU A 44 -26.80 0.12 -81.49
N GLN A 45 -27.55 0.83 -82.33
CA GLN A 45 -28.85 1.40 -82.01
C GLN A 45 -29.84 0.28 -81.65
N HIS A 46 -30.49 0.41 -80.49
CA HIS A 46 -31.88 0.00 -80.37
C HIS A 46 -32.69 1.20 -79.89
N SER A 47 -33.42 1.77 -80.85
CA SER A 47 -34.51 2.70 -80.62
C SER A 47 -35.65 1.96 -79.91
N THR A 48 -35.80 2.19 -78.60
CA THR A 48 -37.10 2.10 -77.94
C THR A 48 -37.54 3.50 -77.56
N THR A 49 -38.36 4.03 -78.44
CA THR A 49 -39.13 5.25 -78.37
C THR A 49 -39.82 5.37 -77.00
N SER A 50 -39.46 6.44 -76.28
CA SER A 50 -40.32 7.24 -75.41
C SER A 50 -41.58 6.59 -74.82
N ILE A 51 -41.48 5.96 -73.66
CA ILE A 51 -42.47 6.11 -72.58
C ILE A 51 -41.74 6.05 -71.22
N LEU A 52 -40.88 7.03 -70.96
CA LEU A 52 -40.77 7.51 -69.59
C LEU A 52 -41.17 8.97 -69.69
N ALA A 53 -42.45 9.22 -69.41
CA ALA A 53 -42.94 10.56 -69.22
C ALA A 53 -41.95 11.26 -68.28
N SER A 54 -41.27 12.30 -68.77
CA SER A 54 -40.83 13.38 -67.91
C SER A 54 -42.10 13.91 -67.27
N LEU A 55 -42.49 13.32 -66.15
CA LEU A 55 -43.54 13.85 -65.30
C LEU A 55 -43.03 15.24 -64.93
N ASP A 56 -43.57 16.24 -65.61
CA ASP A 56 -43.35 17.63 -65.28
C ASP A 56 -44.05 17.83 -63.92
N PHE A 57 -43.31 17.59 -62.85
CA PHE A 57 -43.81 17.71 -61.48
C PHE A 57 -44.00 19.18 -61.07
N LYS A 58 -43.93 20.13 -62.01
CA LYS A 58 -44.25 21.54 -61.76
C LYS A 58 -45.72 21.68 -61.36
N GLY A 59 -45.94 21.96 -60.09
CA GLY A 59 -47.27 22.18 -59.51
C GLY A 59 -47.85 21.00 -58.74
N VAL A 60 -47.09 19.92 -58.55
CA VAL A 60 -47.53 18.78 -57.73
C VAL A 60 -47.46 19.16 -56.25
N GLN A 61 -48.61 19.11 -55.57
CA GLN A 61 -48.71 19.42 -54.15
C GLN A 61 -48.03 18.34 -53.29
N PRO A 62 -47.51 18.68 -52.09
CA PRO A 62 -46.92 17.70 -51.20
C PRO A 62 -47.97 16.68 -50.72
N TYR A 63 -47.62 15.39 -50.80
CA TYR A 63 -48.42 14.26 -50.32
C TYR A 63 -47.57 13.32 -49.45
N ALA A 64 -48.18 12.33 -48.79
CA ALA A 64 -47.43 11.38 -47.96
C ALA A 64 -46.60 10.41 -48.83
N GLY A 65 -45.32 10.19 -48.49
CA GLY A 65 -44.45 9.26 -49.21
C GLY A 65 -43.93 9.76 -50.56
N MET A 66 -43.64 11.06 -50.68
CA MET A 66 -43.11 11.66 -51.92
C MET A 66 -41.82 10.99 -52.41
N PRO A 67 -41.66 10.76 -53.73
CA PRO A 67 -40.41 10.34 -54.33
C PRO A 67 -39.38 11.48 -54.32
N LYS A 68 -38.11 11.13 -54.50
CA LYS A 68 -36.95 12.04 -54.38
C LYS A 68 -37.08 13.30 -55.23
N GLU A 69 -37.57 13.16 -56.45
CA GLU A 69 -37.68 14.25 -57.45
C GLU A 69 -38.71 15.31 -57.02
N VAL A 70 -39.80 14.89 -56.36
CA VAL A 70 -40.84 15.79 -55.83
C VAL A 70 -40.36 16.44 -54.52
N LEU A 71 -39.65 15.69 -53.66
CA LEU A 71 -39.15 16.19 -52.38
C LEU A 71 -38.13 17.34 -52.52
N PHE A 72 -37.28 17.31 -53.55
CA PHE A 72 -36.29 18.38 -53.76
C PHE A 72 -36.90 19.74 -54.08
N GLN A 73 -38.11 19.78 -54.66
CA GLN A 73 -38.79 21.04 -54.98
C GLN A 73 -39.25 21.79 -53.72
N PHE A 74 -39.49 21.09 -52.61
CA PHE A 74 -40.00 21.67 -51.37
C PHE A 74 -38.94 21.75 -50.25
N SER A 75 -38.04 20.76 -50.15
CA SER A 75 -37.08 20.65 -49.04
C SER A 75 -36.01 21.76 -49.01
N GLY A 76 -35.77 22.43 -50.14
CA GLY A 76 -34.83 23.56 -50.24
C GLY A 76 -35.39 24.89 -49.71
N GLN A 77 -36.70 24.99 -49.45
CA GLN A 77 -37.32 26.22 -48.96
C GLN A 77 -36.75 26.61 -47.58
N ALA A 78 -36.59 27.91 -47.34
CA ALA A 78 -35.96 28.43 -46.11
C ALA A 78 -36.62 27.88 -44.82
N ARG A 79 -37.95 27.73 -44.83
CA ARG A 79 -38.75 27.18 -43.71
C ARG A 79 -38.40 25.74 -43.33
N TYR A 80 -37.80 24.95 -44.22
CA TYR A 80 -37.38 23.57 -43.96
C TYR A 80 -35.86 23.43 -43.85
N ARG A 81 -35.10 24.23 -44.62
CA ARG A 81 -33.64 24.18 -44.61
C ARG A 81 -33.05 24.70 -43.29
N VAL A 82 -33.51 25.86 -42.80
CA VAL A 82 -32.95 26.48 -41.58
C VAL A 82 -33.18 25.62 -40.33
N PRO A 83 -34.40 25.10 -40.05
CA PRO A 83 -34.60 24.23 -38.88
C PRO A 83 -33.81 22.92 -38.98
N ARG A 84 -33.65 22.34 -40.18
CA ARG A 84 -32.86 21.11 -40.36
C ARG A 84 -31.38 21.32 -40.05
N GLU A 85 -30.77 22.39 -40.57
CA GLU A 85 -29.38 22.74 -40.27
C GLU A 85 -29.16 23.07 -38.79
N ILE A 86 -30.08 23.84 -38.19
CA ILE A 86 -30.01 24.17 -36.75
C ILE A 86 -30.07 22.90 -35.90
N LEU A 87 -30.99 21.98 -36.18
CA LEU A 87 -31.10 20.71 -35.45
C LEU A 87 -29.85 19.84 -35.61
N PHE A 88 -29.27 19.79 -36.81
CA PHE A 88 -28.00 19.09 -37.05
C PHE A 88 -26.86 19.67 -36.21
N TRP A 89 -26.62 20.99 -36.30
CA TRP A 89 -25.53 21.63 -35.56
C TRP A 89 -25.76 21.65 -34.04
N LEU A 90 -27.01 21.77 -33.58
CA LEU A 90 -27.36 21.61 -32.17
C LEU A 90 -27.04 20.19 -31.68
N THR A 91 -27.28 19.17 -32.49
CA THR A 91 -26.97 17.78 -32.11
C THR A 91 -25.45 17.61 -31.98
N VAL A 92 -24.68 18.09 -32.95
CA VAL A 92 -23.20 18.07 -32.89
C VAL A 92 -22.67 18.84 -31.67
N ALA A 93 -23.17 20.06 -31.45
CA ALA A 93 -22.78 20.86 -30.29
C ALA A 93 -23.17 20.18 -28.96
N SER A 94 -24.33 19.52 -28.90
CA SER A 94 -24.78 18.79 -27.71
C SER A 94 -23.86 17.62 -27.39
N VAL A 95 -23.39 16.87 -28.39
CA VAL A 95 -22.39 15.81 -28.18
C VAL A 95 -21.10 16.37 -27.59
N LEU A 96 -20.60 17.49 -28.13
CA LEU A 96 -19.40 18.13 -27.60
C LEU A 96 -19.59 18.64 -26.17
N VAL A 97 -20.76 19.22 -25.85
CA VAL A 97 -21.09 19.66 -24.49
C VAL A 97 -21.17 18.47 -23.54
N LEU A 98 -21.77 17.35 -23.95
CA LEU A 98 -21.83 16.14 -23.14
C LEU A 98 -20.42 15.59 -22.86
N ILE A 99 -19.56 15.50 -23.87
CA ILE A 99 -18.17 15.06 -23.72
C ILE A 99 -17.40 16.00 -22.79
N ALA A 100 -17.46 17.31 -23.03
CA ALA A 100 -16.78 18.30 -22.21
C ALA A 100 -17.27 18.26 -20.75
N SER A 101 -18.58 18.06 -20.55
CA SER A 101 -19.19 17.92 -19.23
C SER A 101 -18.72 16.66 -18.51
N THR A 102 -18.66 15.52 -19.21
CA THR A 102 -18.12 14.26 -18.67
C THR A 102 -16.65 14.41 -18.27
N ILE A 103 -15.81 15.02 -19.13
CA ILE A 103 -14.40 15.27 -18.82
C ILE A 103 -14.28 16.18 -17.59
N ALA A 104 -15.07 17.25 -17.53
CA ALA A 104 -15.06 18.16 -16.39
C ALA A 104 -15.45 17.45 -15.08
N ILE A 105 -16.48 16.59 -15.10
CA ILE A 105 -16.88 15.81 -13.93
C ILE A 105 -15.76 14.87 -13.49
N ILE A 106 -15.14 14.13 -14.41
CA ILE A 106 -14.04 13.20 -14.08
C ILE A 106 -12.83 13.95 -13.51
N ALA A 107 -12.44 15.06 -14.13
CA ALA A 107 -11.26 15.82 -13.71
C ALA A 107 -11.45 16.57 -12.39
N LEU A 108 -12.68 16.98 -12.06
CA LEU A 108 -13.00 17.71 -10.83
C LEU A 108 -13.44 16.79 -9.68
N SER A 109 -13.74 15.52 -9.97
CA SER A 109 -14.13 14.56 -8.93
C SER A 109 -12.95 14.28 -8.00
N PRO A 110 -13.10 14.42 -6.68
CA PRO A 110 -12.04 14.06 -5.75
C PRO A 110 -11.79 12.55 -5.78
N LYS A 111 -10.57 12.13 -5.40
CA LYS A 111 -10.31 10.72 -5.14
C LYS A 111 -11.26 10.26 -4.02
N CYS A 112 -11.99 9.16 -4.24
CA CYS A 112 -12.80 8.56 -3.20
C CYS A 112 -11.88 8.02 -2.07
N LEU A 113 -12.48 7.79 -0.91
CA LEU A 113 -11.78 7.25 0.25
C LEU A 113 -11.22 5.85 -0.06
N ASP A 114 -10.07 5.53 0.52
CA ASP A 114 -9.55 4.17 0.55
C ASP A 114 -10.21 3.39 1.71
N TRP A 115 -10.22 2.05 1.64
CA TRP A 115 -10.97 1.19 2.57
C TRP A 115 -10.67 1.42 4.07
N TRP A 116 -9.45 1.83 4.41
CA TRP A 116 -9.02 2.08 5.79
C TRP A 116 -9.57 3.41 6.36
N GLN A 117 -10.12 4.26 5.48
CA GLN A 117 -10.76 5.54 5.82
C GLN A 117 -12.29 5.44 5.87
N GLU A 118 -12.87 4.37 5.31
CA GLU A 118 -14.32 4.23 5.12
C GLU A 118 -15.08 3.79 6.37
N GLY A 119 -14.49 2.90 7.18
CA GLY A 119 -15.22 2.25 8.28
C GLY A 119 -14.35 1.86 9.47
N PRO A 120 -14.97 1.46 10.58
CA PRO A 120 -14.26 1.21 11.83
C PRO A 120 -13.39 -0.04 11.77
N MET A 121 -12.32 -0.01 12.57
CA MET A 121 -11.46 -1.16 12.84
C MET A 121 -11.87 -1.85 14.15
N TYR A 122 -11.78 -3.17 14.20
CA TYR A 122 -12.10 -3.98 15.37
C TYR A 122 -10.88 -4.80 15.78
N GLN A 123 -10.29 -4.45 16.93
CA GLN A 123 -9.13 -5.14 17.46
C GLN A 123 -9.53 -6.40 18.21
N ILE A 124 -8.94 -7.52 17.83
CA ILE A 124 -9.15 -8.85 18.41
C ILE A 124 -7.86 -9.31 19.07
N TYR A 125 -7.96 -9.60 20.37
CA TYR A 125 -6.97 -10.40 21.07
C TYR A 125 -7.34 -11.89 20.90
N PRO A 126 -6.64 -12.65 20.05
CA PRO A 126 -7.13 -13.93 19.53
C PRO A 126 -7.38 -14.96 20.64
N ARG A 127 -6.50 -14.99 21.65
CA ARG A 127 -6.56 -15.93 22.78
C ARG A 127 -7.82 -15.81 23.64
N SER A 128 -8.54 -14.69 23.59
CA SER A 128 -9.70 -14.45 24.44
C SER A 128 -10.99 -14.17 23.65
N PHE A 129 -10.97 -14.38 22.34
CA PHE A 129 -12.14 -14.08 21.51
C PHE A 129 -13.15 -15.23 21.46
N LYS A 130 -12.71 -16.39 20.94
CA LYS A 130 -13.57 -17.58 20.84
C LYS A 130 -12.74 -18.85 20.71
N ASP A 131 -12.89 -19.75 21.66
CA ASP A 131 -12.33 -21.11 21.64
C ASP A 131 -13.23 -22.03 20.79
N SER A 132 -12.66 -22.76 19.82
CA SER A 132 -13.40 -23.69 18.95
C SER A 132 -13.18 -25.17 19.27
N ASP A 133 -12.09 -25.53 19.94
CA ASP A 133 -11.66 -26.92 20.18
C ASP A 133 -11.74 -27.40 21.64
N LYS A 134 -12.12 -26.49 22.55
CA LYS A 134 -12.35 -26.69 23.99
C LYS A 134 -11.06 -26.84 24.81
N ASP A 135 -9.95 -26.27 24.37
CA ASP A 135 -8.70 -26.25 25.13
C ASP A 135 -8.61 -25.07 26.14
N GLY A 136 -9.57 -24.13 26.10
CA GLY A 136 -9.63 -22.94 26.95
C GLY A 136 -8.95 -21.70 26.37
N ASN A 137 -8.35 -21.79 25.18
CA ASN A 137 -7.76 -20.68 24.43
C ASN A 137 -8.62 -20.35 23.22
N GLY A 138 -8.78 -19.06 22.92
CA GLY A 138 -9.34 -18.64 21.64
C GLY A 138 -8.38 -18.93 20.49
N ASP A 139 -8.92 -19.35 19.35
CA ASP A 139 -8.17 -19.81 18.18
C ASP A 139 -8.65 -19.09 16.88
N LEU A 140 -7.89 -19.24 15.78
CA LEU A 140 -8.22 -18.57 14.51
C LEU A 140 -9.54 -19.09 13.93
N LYS A 141 -9.87 -20.36 14.18
CA LYS A 141 -11.11 -20.99 13.71
C LYS A 141 -12.34 -20.38 14.39
N GLY A 142 -12.25 -20.10 15.69
CA GLY A 142 -13.28 -19.44 16.47
C GLY A 142 -13.50 -17.99 16.04
N ILE A 143 -12.46 -17.29 15.57
CA ILE A 143 -12.63 -15.97 14.92
C ILE A 143 -13.43 -16.13 13.63
N GLN A 144 -13.08 -17.11 12.79
CA GLN A 144 -13.79 -17.38 11.53
C GLN A 144 -15.29 -17.63 11.76
N ASP A 145 -15.63 -18.41 12.79
CA ASP A 145 -17.01 -18.76 13.13
C ASP A 145 -17.83 -17.56 13.65
N LYS A 146 -17.17 -16.43 13.95
CA LYS A 146 -17.79 -15.19 14.46
C LYS A 146 -17.73 -14.02 13.50
N LEU A 147 -17.33 -14.25 12.24
CA LEU A 147 -17.30 -13.18 11.25
C LEU A 147 -18.68 -12.56 10.99
N ASP A 148 -19.77 -13.33 11.09
CA ASP A 148 -21.14 -12.77 10.96
C ASP A 148 -21.45 -11.75 12.05
N TYR A 149 -21.02 -12.00 13.28
CA TYR A 149 -21.14 -11.04 14.38
C TYR A 149 -20.35 -9.76 14.07
N ILE A 150 -19.13 -9.89 13.55
CA ILE A 150 -18.29 -8.74 13.20
C ILE A 150 -18.95 -7.90 12.09
N THR A 151 -19.54 -8.55 11.07
CA THR A 151 -20.26 -7.82 10.01
C THR A 151 -21.51 -7.10 10.54
N ALA A 152 -22.22 -7.68 11.51
CA ALA A 152 -23.39 -7.06 12.14
C ALA A 152 -23.05 -5.79 12.94
N LEU A 153 -21.79 -5.61 13.34
CA LEU A 153 -21.28 -4.39 13.98
C LEU A 153 -20.87 -3.29 12.97
N ASN A 154 -21.06 -3.53 11.66
CA ASN A 154 -20.63 -2.62 10.60
C ASN A 154 -19.11 -2.34 10.59
N VAL A 155 -18.32 -3.32 11.03
CA VAL A 155 -16.85 -3.26 11.00
C VAL A 155 -16.35 -3.39 9.55
N LYS A 156 -15.34 -2.61 9.19
CA LYS A 156 -14.66 -2.74 7.88
C LYS A 156 -13.37 -3.55 7.97
N THR A 157 -12.63 -3.37 9.07
CA THR A 157 -11.28 -3.95 9.24
C THR A 157 -11.20 -4.72 10.54
N VAL A 158 -10.73 -5.95 10.47
CA VAL A 158 -10.34 -6.75 11.64
C VAL A 158 -8.85 -6.55 11.86
N TRP A 159 -8.47 -6.18 13.08
CA TRP A 159 -7.08 -6.11 13.50
C TRP A 159 -6.81 -7.24 14.50
N ILE A 160 -6.02 -8.23 14.12
CA ILE A 160 -5.66 -9.33 15.03
C ILE A 160 -4.29 -9.03 15.63
N THR A 161 -4.20 -9.04 16.96
CA THR A 161 -2.91 -8.90 17.64
C THR A 161 -2.01 -10.11 17.41
N SER A 162 -0.74 -10.05 17.81
CA SER A 162 0.25 -11.11 17.58
C SER A 162 -0.27 -12.55 17.82
N PHE A 163 -0.06 -13.41 16.82
CA PHE A 163 -0.35 -14.85 16.85
C PHE A 163 0.84 -15.69 16.38
N TYR A 164 2.01 -15.07 16.21
CA TYR A 164 3.24 -15.76 15.80
C TYR A 164 3.66 -16.77 16.85
N LYS A 165 4.35 -17.84 16.43
CA LYS A 165 4.98 -18.78 17.36
C LYS A 165 5.89 -18.03 18.34
N SER A 166 5.56 -18.07 19.62
CA SER A 166 6.19 -17.21 20.63
C SER A 166 6.47 -17.95 21.94
N SER A 167 7.65 -17.71 22.51
CA SER A 167 8.04 -18.23 23.82
C SER A 167 7.44 -17.41 24.96
N LEU A 168 7.32 -16.10 24.74
CA LEU A 168 6.74 -15.13 25.65
C LEU A 168 5.52 -14.49 24.97
N LYS A 169 4.35 -14.69 25.54
CA LYS A 169 3.04 -14.30 24.98
C LYS A 169 2.50 -12.99 25.58
N ASP A 170 3.34 -12.25 26.29
CA ASP A 170 3.06 -10.96 26.93
C ASP A 170 4.29 -10.04 26.78
N PHE A 171 4.25 -8.80 27.27
CA PHE A 171 5.37 -7.86 27.29
C PHE A 171 5.94 -7.54 25.90
N ARG A 172 5.06 -7.35 24.91
CA ARG A 172 5.38 -7.11 23.49
C ARG A 172 5.90 -8.31 22.69
N TYR A 173 5.71 -9.52 23.20
CA TYR A 173 5.92 -10.80 22.52
C TYR A 173 7.39 -11.13 22.16
N GLY A 174 7.88 -12.25 22.66
CA GLY A 174 9.15 -12.85 22.21
C GLY A 174 8.90 -13.86 21.09
N VAL A 175 8.99 -13.41 19.83
CA VAL A 175 8.69 -14.24 18.65
C VAL A 175 9.83 -15.22 18.36
N GLU A 176 9.53 -16.52 18.31
CA GLU A 176 10.47 -17.59 17.95
C GLU A 176 10.56 -17.82 16.44
N ASP A 177 9.45 -17.62 15.71
CA ASP A 177 9.39 -17.73 14.26
C ASP A 177 8.32 -16.79 13.70
N PHE A 178 8.74 -15.84 12.86
CA PHE A 178 7.85 -14.85 12.26
C PHE A 178 6.98 -15.36 11.10
N ARG A 179 7.22 -16.60 10.63
CA ARG A 179 6.50 -17.19 9.49
C ARG A 179 5.56 -18.32 9.90
N GLU A 180 5.50 -18.64 11.18
CA GLU A 180 4.68 -19.71 11.74
C GLU A 180 3.63 -19.17 12.71
N ILE A 181 2.48 -19.86 12.76
CA ILE A 181 1.40 -19.60 13.71
C ILE A 181 1.73 -20.32 15.03
N ASP A 182 1.46 -19.68 16.17
CA ASP A 182 1.58 -20.38 17.46
C ASP A 182 0.56 -21.54 17.53
N PRO A 183 0.98 -22.76 17.91
CA PRO A 183 0.08 -23.92 17.92
C PRO A 183 -1.19 -23.75 18.74
N ILE A 184 -1.21 -22.86 19.74
CA ILE A 184 -2.43 -22.58 20.53
C ILE A 184 -3.53 -21.88 19.70
N PHE A 185 -3.18 -21.28 18.56
CA PHE A 185 -4.12 -20.56 17.70
C PHE A 185 -4.54 -21.37 16.47
N GLY A 186 -3.87 -22.51 16.22
CA GLY A 186 -4.10 -23.38 15.07
C GLY A 186 -2.89 -23.46 14.14
N THR A 187 -3.14 -23.66 12.85
CA THR A 187 -2.13 -23.88 11.82
C THR A 187 -2.11 -22.77 10.77
N MET A 188 -1.10 -22.76 9.90
CA MET A 188 -1.07 -21.87 8.73
C MET A 188 -2.29 -22.07 7.82
N ASN A 189 -2.82 -23.29 7.71
CA ASN A 189 -4.02 -23.56 6.92
C ASN A 189 -5.27 -22.91 7.55
N ASP A 190 -5.36 -22.87 8.89
CA ASP A 190 -6.45 -22.17 9.58
C ASP A 190 -6.37 -20.66 9.36
N PHE A 191 -5.16 -20.10 9.32
CA PHE A 191 -4.94 -18.70 8.94
C PHE A 191 -5.39 -18.42 7.50
N GLU A 192 -4.99 -19.25 6.53
CA GLU A 192 -5.38 -19.09 5.13
C GLU A 192 -6.91 -19.17 4.94
N ASN A 193 -7.57 -20.11 5.64
CA ASN A 193 -9.02 -20.22 5.66
C ASN A 193 -9.70 -18.98 6.26
N LEU A 194 -9.12 -18.42 7.33
CA LEU A 194 -9.62 -17.19 7.96
C LEU A 194 -9.49 -15.99 7.01
N VAL A 195 -8.34 -15.82 6.35
CA VAL A 195 -8.12 -14.73 5.37
C VAL A 195 -9.15 -14.81 4.25
N ALA A 196 -9.34 -15.99 3.66
CA ALA A 196 -10.34 -16.19 2.61
C ALA A 196 -11.76 -15.83 3.08
N ALA A 197 -12.16 -16.33 4.25
CA ALA A 197 -13.49 -16.07 4.81
C ALA A 197 -13.74 -14.59 5.18
N ILE A 198 -12.69 -13.87 5.61
CA ILE A 198 -12.74 -12.41 5.84
C ILE A 198 -13.00 -11.69 4.51
N HIS A 199 -12.25 -12.04 3.47
CA HIS A 199 -12.37 -11.40 2.15
C HIS A 199 -13.70 -11.70 1.47
N ASP A 200 -14.24 -12.91 1.59
CA ASP A 200 -15.57 -13.29 1.08
C ASP A 200 -16.70 -12.42 1.67
N LYS A 201 -16.48 -11.85 2.86
CA LYS A 201 -17.42 -10.94 3.53
C LYS A 201 -17.12 -9.46 3.27
N GLY A 202 -16.16 -9.13 2.41
CA GLY A 202 -15.79 -7.75 2.09
C GLY A 202 -15.06 -7.00 3.21
N LEU A 203 -14.58 -7.75 4.21
CA LEU A 203 -13.77 -7.25 5.32
C LEU A 203 -12.29 -7.20 4.93
N LYS A 204 -11.51 -6.48 5.74
CA LYS A 204 -10.05 -6.35 5.62
C LYS A 204 -9.36 -6.89 6.85
N LEU A 205 -8.17 -7.46 6.70
CA LEU A 205 -7.37 -7.97 7.81
C LEU A 205 -6.05 -7.21 7.93
N ILE A 206 -5.79 -6.63 9.11
CA ILE A 206 -4.46 -6.18 9.51
C ILE A 206 -3.96 -7.00 10.69
N ILE A 207 -2.64 -7.17 10.77
CA ILE A 207 -2.00 -7.95 11.84
C ILE A 207 -0.90 -7.13 12.52
N ASP A 208 -0.62 -7.43 13.79
CA ASP A 208 0.57 -6.87 14.46
C ASP A 208 1.85 -7.34 13.79
N PHE A 209 2.85 -6.46 13.74
CA PHE A 209 4.20 -6.79 13.34
C PHE A 209 5.20 -6.19 14.31
N ILE A 210 6.10 -7.02 14.85
CA ILE A 210 7.08 -6.64 15.87
C ILE A 210 8.48 -6.69 15.24
N PRO A 211 8.96 -5.59 14.63
CA PRO A 211 10.26 -5.59 13.96
C PRO A 211 11.45 -5.53 14.93
N ASN A 212 11.26 -5.03 16.16
CA ASN A 212 12.36 -4.59 17.04
C ASN A 212 13.28 -5.71 17.55
N HIS A 213 12.67 -6.82 17.98
CA HIS A 213 13.35 -7.91 18.68
C HIS A 213 12.78 -9.26 18.27
N THR A 214 13.50 -10.31 18.61
CA THR A 214 13.03 -11.70 18.55
C THR A 214 13.03 -12.30 19.95
N SER A 215 12.57 -13.54 20.11
CA SER A 215 12.94 -14.34 21.29
C SER A 215 14.42 -14.70 21.25
N ASP A 216 15.03 -14.84 22.42
CA ASP A 216 16.31 -15.52 22.65
C ASP A 216 16.32 -16.97 22.12
N LYS A 217 15.17 -17.62 21.96
CA LYS A 217 15.04 -18.95 21.33
C LYS A 217 14.98 -18.91 19.79
N HIS A 218 14.90 -17.72 19.19
CA HIS A 218 14.88 -17.57 17.74
C HIS A 218 16.18 -18.11 17.13
N THR A 219 16.08 -18.80 15.99
CA THR A 219 17.24 -19.42 15.31
C THR A 219 18.36 -18.41 15.06
N TRP A 220 18.02 -17.18 14.69
CA TRP A 220 19.01 -16.11 14.50
C TRP A 220 19.80 -15.81 15.77
N PHE A 221 19.19 -15.77 16.96
CA PHE A 221 19.91 -15.50 18.21
C PHE A 221 20.82 -16.67 18.57
N GLN A 222 20.33 -17.91 18.41
CA GLN A 222 21.10 -19.13 18.65
C GLN A 222 22.36 -19.22 17.76
N LEU A 223 22.24 -18.81 16.49
CA LEU A 223 23.36 -18.69 15.56
C LEU A 223 24.25 -17.47 15.87
N SER A 224 23.66 -16.36 16.32
CA SER A 224 24.40 -15.16 16.68
C SER A 224 25.30 -15.40 17.88
N ARG A 225 24.78 -15.98 18.98
CA ARG A 225 25.58 -16.22 20.20
C ARG A 225 26.76 -17.17 19.99
N THR A 226 26.71 -18.00 18.95
CA THR A 226 27.79 -18.91 18.52
C THR A 226 28.67 -18.34 17.39
N ARG A 227 28.43 -17.10 16.96
CA ARG A 227 29.16 -16.39 15.88
C ARG A 227 29.11 -17.12 14.54
N MET A 228 27.96 -17.72 14.22
CA MET A 228 27.77 -18.49 12.99
C MET A 228 27.48 -17.58 11.79
N GLY A 229 28.48 -17.39 10.92
CA GLY A 229 28.32 -16.69 9.63
C GLY A 229 27.76 -15.27 9.77
N LYS A 230 26.83 -14.91 8.87
CA LYS A 230 26.19 -13.57 8.83
C LYS A 230 25.40 -13.22 10.10
N TYR A 231 24.99 -14.21 10.90
CA TYR A 231 24.17 -13.99 12.10
C TYR A 231 24.95 -13.36 13.26
N SER A 232 26.29 -13.33 13.19
CA SER A 232 27.14 -12.75 14.24
C SER A 232 26.76 -11.31 14.60
N ASP A 233 26.31 -10.52 13.62
CA ASP A 233 25.94 -9.10 13.77
C ASP A 233 24.43 -8.85 13.62
N TYR A 234 23.60 -9.90 13.77
CA TYR A 234 22.13 -9.76 13.75
C TYR A 234 21.57 -9.09 15.02
N TYR A 235 22.31 -9.13 16.12
CA TYR A 235 21.96 -8.51 17.41
C TYR A 235 23.09 -7.59 17.87
N ILE A 236 22.80 -6.73 18.84
CA ILE A 236 23.75 -5.76 19.36
C ILE A 236 24.53 -6.42 20.50
N TRP A 237 25.82 -6.67 20.28
CA TRP A 237 26.73 -7.31 21.23
C TRP A 237 27.87 -6.38 21.62
N HIS A 238 28.19 -6.32 22.90
CA HIS A 238 29.31 -5.56 23.43
C HIS A 238 30.02 -6.30 24.57
N ASP A 239 31.31 -6.03 24.70
CA ASP A 239 32.09 -6.55 25.83
C ASP A 239 31.58 -5.93 27.14
N CYS A 240 31.54 -6.74 28.19
CA CYS A 240 31.19 -6.33 29.53
C CYS A 240 32.00 -7.16 30.53
N THR A 241 32.10 -6.68 31.77
CA THR A 241 32.80 -7.43 32.83
C THR A 241 31.77 -8.22 33.62
N HIS A 242 31.88 -9.54 33.62
CA HIS A 242 31.01 -10.43 34.39
C HIS A 242 31.86 -11.24 35.38
N GLU A 243 31.77 -10.91 36.66
CA GLU A 243 32.52 -11.57 37.74
C GLU A 243 31.61 -11.81 38.94
N ASN A 244 31.77 -12.96 39.60
CA ASN A 244 31.01 -13.36 40.79
C ASN A 244 29.47 -13.22 40.63
N GLY A 245 28.95 -13.51 39.43
CA GLY A 245 27.52 -13.41 39.12
C GLY A 245 27.00 -11.99 38.94
N THR A 246 27.87 -10.97 38.96
CA THR A 246 27.52 -9.56 38.74
C THR A 246 28.08 -9.09 37.40
N THR A 247 27.24 -8.43 36.61
CA THR A 247 27.62 -7.84 35.32
C THR A 247 27.77 -6.33 35.46
N ILE A 248 28.92 -5.80 35.05
CA ILE A 248 29.13 -4.37 34.83
C ILE A 248 28.77 -4.09 33.36
N PRO A 249 27.62 -3.44 33.08
CA PRO A 249 27.16 -3.20 31.71
C PRO A 249 28.01 -2.14 31.00
N PRO A 250 27.94 -2.04 29.66
CA PRO A 250 28.68 -1.04 28.89
C PRO A 250 28.32 0.42 29.22
N ASN A 251 27.09 0.67 29.68
CA ASN A 251 26.56 2.00 30.03
C ASN A 251 25.36 1.87 30.99
N ASN A 252 24.80 3.00 31.40
CA ASN A 252 23.67 3.07 32.35
C ASN A 252 22.27 2.83 31.74
N TRP A 253 22.16 2.30 30.52
CA TRP A 253 20.86 2.13 29.86
C TRP A 253 19.97 1.13 30.59
N LEU A 254 18.67 1.45 30.65
CA LEU A 254 17.67 0.68 31.36
C LEU A 254 16.61 0.11 30.42
N SER A 255 16.15 -1.10 30.73
CA SER A 255 14.99 -1.72 30.08
C SER A 255 13.71 -0.94 30.45
N VAL A 256 12.75 -0.93 29.52
CA VAL A 256 11.39 -0.39 29.73
C VAL A 256 10.71 -1.00 30.96
N TYR A 257 11.01 -2.25 31.28
CA TYR A 257 10.45 -2.96 32.45
C TYR A 257 11.32 -2.84 33.71
N GLY A 258 12.42 -2.08 33.64
CA GLY A 258 13.34 -1.81 34.74
C GLY A 258 14.58 -2.72 34.73
N ASN A 259 15.58 -2.32 35.51
CA ASN A 259 16.96 -2.84 35.52
C ASN A 259 17.71 -2.57 34.21
N SER A 260 18.97 -3.03 34.14
CA SER A 260 19.83 -2.84 32.98
C SER A 260 19.21 -3.42 31.71
N SER A 261 19.40 -2.72 30.59
CA SER A 261 19.08 -3.20 29.24
C SER A 261 20.16 -4.10 28.64
N TRP A 262 21.14 -4.54 29.44
CA TRP A 262 22.23 -5.39 29.00
C TRP A 262 22.23 -6.70 29.79
N HIS A 263 22.30 -7.81 29.06
CA HIS A 263 22.35 -9.14 29.66
C HIS A 263 23.57 -9.91 29.16
N PHE A 264 24.29 -10.55 30.08
CA PHE A 264 25.48 -11.35 29.76
C PHE A 264 25.07 -12.72 29.21
N ASP A 265 25.66 -13.13 28.09
CA ASP A 265 25.52 -14.47 27.52
C ASP A 265 26.81 -15.27 27.71
N GLU A 266 26.71 -16.40 28.40
CA GLU A 266 27.84 -17.28 28.74
C GLU A 266 28.45 -17.98 27.51
N VAL A 267 27.69 -18.17 26.43
CA VAL A 267 28.19 -18.83 25.22
C VAL A 267 29.06 -17.87 24.42
N ARG A 268 28.61 -16.63 24.27
CA ARG A 268 29.31 -15.59 23.51
C ARG A 268 30.37 -14.87 24.33
N ASN A 269 30.29 -14.93 25.66
CA ASN A 269 31.09 -14.17 26.62
C ASN A 269 31.03 -12.65 26.36
N GLN A 270 29.83 -12.16 26.05
CA GLN A 270 29.54 -10.75 25.80
C GLN A 270 28.15 -10.40 26.33
N CYS A 271 27.87 -9.13 26.50
CA CYS A 271 26.52 -8.64 26.79
C CYS A 271 25.78 -8.34 25.49
N TYR A 272 24.50 -8.70 25.43
CA TYR A 272 23.59 -8.25 24.39
C TYR A 272 22.60 -7.22 24.92
N PHE A 273 22.11 -6.38 24.03
CA PHE A 273 21.14 -5.34 24.34
C PHE A 273 19.69 -5.84 24.24
N HIS A 274 18.84 -5.38 25.15
CA HIS A 274 17.38 -5.57 25.12
C HIS A 274 16.64 -4.35 25.71
N GLN A 275 15.72 -3.77 24.93
CA GLN A 275 14.86 -2.67 25.39
C GLN A 275 13.76 -3.17 26.34
N PHE A 276 13.34 -4.41 26.18
CA PHE A 276 12.24 -5.03 26.93
C PHE A 276 12.81 -6.08 27.89
N MET A 277 12.35 -7.33 27.82
CA MET A 277 12.89 -8.39 28.68
C MET A 277 14.20 -8.97 28.15
N LYS A 278 14.98 -9.62 29.01
CA LYS A 278 16.22 -10.29 28.61
C LYS A 278 15.98 -11.40 27.56
N GLU A 279 14.79 -12.01 27.57
CA GLU A 279 14.35 -13.00 26.57
C GLU A 279 14.00 -12.36 25.21
N GLN A 280 14.07 -11.02 25.10
CA GLN A 280 13.75 -10.24 23.89
C GLN A 280 14.98 -9.46 23.39
N PRO A 281 16.04 -10.15 22.91
CA PRO A 281 17.23 -9.50 22.37
C PRO A 281 16.89 -8.67 21.13
N ASP A 282 17.39 -7.42 21.09
CA ASP A 282 17.09 -6.50 20.00
C ASP A 282 17.89 -6.77 18.73
N LEU A 283 17.21 -6.67 17.61
CA LEU A 283 17.80 -6.80 16.29
C LEU A 283 18.63 -5.57 15.95
N ASN A 284 19.80 -5.80 15.36
CA ASN A 284 20.68 -4.74 14.91
C ASN A 284 20.22 -4.17 13.56
N PHE A 285 19.30 -3.20 13.56
CA PHE A 285 18.80 -2.55 12.35
C PHE A 285 19.83 -1.74 11.57
N ARG A 286 21.04 -1.59 12.09
CA ARG A 286 22.15 -0.95 11.37
C ARG A 286 22.83 -1.93 10.40
N ASN A 287 22.56 -3.23 10.56
CA ASN A 287 22.95 -4.28 9.64
C ASN A 287 21.94 -4.38 8.48
N PRO A 288 22.35 -4.20 7.20
CA PRO A 288 21.44 -4.30 6.06
C PRO A 288 20.83 -5.71 5.91
N ASP A 289 21.50 -6.77 6.35
CA ASP A 289 20.97 -8.13 6.28
C ASP A 289 19.73 -8.30 7.16
N VAL A 290 19.73 -7.68 8.35
CA VAL A 290 18.56 -7.65 9.25
C VAL A 290 17.40 -6.91 8.59
N GLN A 291 17.67 -5.77 7.95
CA GLN A 291 16.61 -5.01 7.27
C GLN A 291 15.98 -5.81 6.13
N GLU A 292 16.78 -6.59 5.38
CA GLU A 292 16.25 -7.41 4.29
C GLU A 292 15.42 -8.58 4.79
N GLU A 293 15.85 -9.27 5.86
CA GLU A 293 15.07 -10.36 6.47
C GLU A 293 13.70 -9.86 6.96
N ILE A 294 13.64 -8.66 7.55
CA ILE A 294 12.38 -8.03 7.97
C ILE A 294 11.48 -7.73 6.77
N LYS A 295 12.03 -7.23 5.66
CA LYS A 295 11.24 -7.01 4.44
C LYS A 295 10.72 -8.32 3.85
N GLU A 296 11.50 -9.39 3.88
CA GLU A 296 11.08 -10.71 3.44
C GLU A 296 9.90 -11.25 4.29
N ILE A 297 9.89 -10.99 5.59
CA ILE A 297 8.75 -11.35 6.45
C ILE A 297 7.50 -10.53 6.08
N ILE A 298 7.64 -9.23 5.83
CA ILE A 298 6.53 -8.39 5.35
C ILE A 298 5.97 -8.97 4.02
N ARG A 299 6.84 -9.29 3.06
CA ARG A 299 6.45 -9.89 1.77
C ARG A 299 5.73 -11.23 1.95
N PHE A 300 6.18 -12.07 2.89
CA PHE A 300 5.55 -13.35 3.19
C PHE A 300 4.07 -13.19 3.57
N TRP A 301 3.78 -12.32 4.55
CA TRP A 301 2.41 -12.10 5.02
C TRP A 301 1.52 -11.36 4.01
N LEU A 302 2.07 -10.41 3.25
CA LEU A 302 1.36 -9.78 2.14
C LEU A 302 0.96 -10.79 1.05
N THR A 303 1.84 -11.75 0.77
CA THR A 303 1.58 -12.84 -0.20
C THR A 303 0.46 -13.76 0.27
N LYS A 304 0.36 -14.00 1.59
CA LYS A 304 -0.75 -14.75 2.21
C LYS A 304 -2.10 -14.01 2.17
N GLY A 305 -2.11 -12.73 1.81
CA GLY A 305 -3.34 -11.95 1.61
C GLY A 305 -3.63 -10.90 2.67
N VAL A 306 -2.77 -10.72 3.68
CA VAL A 306 -2.91 -9.67 4.70
C VAL A 306 -3.03 -8.28 4.07
N ASP A 307 -4.01 -7.48 4.51
CA ASP A 307 -4.31 -6.16 3.95
C ASP A 307 -3.49 -5.02 4.58
N GLY A 308 -2.76 -5.26 5.67
CA GLY A 308 -1.89 -4.26 6.28
C GLY A 308 -1.25 -4.71 7.59
N PHE A 309 -0.42 -3.84 8.17
CA PHE A 309 0.31 -4.12 9.42
C PHE A 309 0.14 -3.00 10.44
N SER A 310 0.08 -3.40 11.71
CA SER A 310 0.31 -2.50 12.85
C SER A 310 1.73 -2.72 13.35
N PHE A 311 2.63 -1.77 13.08
CA PHE A 311 4.04 -1.87 13.50
C PHE A 311 4.19 -1.48 14.98
N ASP A 312 4.53 -2.44 15.85
CA ASP A 312 4.79 -2.16 17.26
C ASP A 312 6.23 -1.67 17.49
N ALA A 313 6.43 -0.92 18.58
CA ALA A 313 7.73 -0.54 19.12
C ALA A 313 8.71 0.19 18.16
N VAL A 314 8.24 0.80 17.06
CA VAL A 314 9.11 1.42 16.04
C VAL A 314 10.08 2.48 16.57
N LYS A 315 9.73 3.17 17.67
CA LYS A 315 10.61 4.18 18.27
C LYS A 315 11.89 3.60 18.89
N PHE A 316 11.93 2.29 19.12
CA PHE A 316 13.05 1.56 19.73
C PHE A 316 13.96 0.87 18.70
N LEU A 317 13.73 1.06 17.39
CA LEU A 317 14.48 0.36 16.34
C LEU A 317 15.98 0.68 16.26
N LEU A 318 16.41 1.79 16.84
CA LEU A 318 17.79 2.26 16.75
C LEU A 318 18.21 2.93 18.04
N GLU A 319 19.44 2.63 18.45
CA GLU A 319 20.14 3.24 19.58
C GLU A 319 21.41 3.96 19.11
N ALA A 320 21.92 4.89 19.92
CA ALA A 320 23.14 5.62 19.62
C ALA A 320 24.39 4.73 19.69
N LYS A 321 25.13 4.64 18.57
CA LYS A 321 26.35 3.80 18.45
C LYS A 321 27.49 4.18 19.39
N HIS A 322 27.49 5.40 19.92
CA HIS A 322 28.56 5.88 20.80
C HIS A 322 28.40 5.39 22.25
N LEU A 323 27.29 4.70 22.57
CA LEU A 323 27.03 4.05 23.86
C LEU A 323 27.27 4.94 25.09
N ARG A 324 26.96 6.23 25.00
CA ARG A 324 27.11 7.11 26.15
C ARG A 324 25.95 6.88 27.10
N ASP A 325 26.20 7.16 28.37
CA ASP A 325 25.19 7.17 29.40
C ASP A 325 24.08 8.17 29.09
N GLU A 326 22.85 7.76 29.37
CA GLU A 326 21.67 8.63 29.38
C GLU A 326 21.74 9.60 30.56
N ILE A 327 21.07 10.74 30.42
CA ILE A 327 21.04 11.77 31.46
C ILE A 327 20.02 11.38 32.53
N GLN A 328 20.46 11.31 33.79
CA GLN A 328 19.56 11.16 34.93
C GLN A 328 18.61 12.35 35.06
N VAL A 329 17.32 12.06 35.31
CA VAL A 329 16.32 13.06 35.66
C VAL A 329 16.71 13.78 36.95
N ASN A 330 17.10 13.00 37.98
CA ASN A 330 17.71 13.51 39.20
C ASN A 330 19.23 13.36 39.15
N LYS A 331 19.94 14.45 38.82
CA LYS A 331 21.40 14.46 38.65
C LYS A 331 22.21 14.22 39.93
N THR A 332 21.58 14.31 41.11
CA THR A 332 22.25 14.05 42.40
C THR A 332 21.99 12.65 42.95
N GLN A 333 21.13 11.86 42.28
CA GLN A 333 20.89 10.46 42.66
C GLN A 333 22.14 9.62 42.39
N ILE A 334 22.45 8.70 43.30
CA ILE A 334 23.59 7.79 43.17
C ILE A 334 23.30 6.82 42.01
N PRO A 335 24.18 6.70 41.00
CA PRO A 335 23.94 5.90 39.80
C PRO A 335 23.52 4.45 40.09
N ASP A 336 24.12 3.81 41.10
CA ASP A 336 23.82 2.41 41.48
C ASP A 336 22.37 2.19 41.94
N THR A 337 21.65 3.26 42.27
CA THR A 337 20.23 3.21 42.69
C THR A 337 19.26 3.45 41.54
N VAL A 338 19.76 3.87 40.37
CA VAL A 338 18.95 4.21 39.19
C VAL A 338 18.59 2.92 38.47
N THR A 339 17.35 2.46 38.63
CA THR A 339 16.91 1.14 38.15
C THR A 339 15.55 1.19 37.46
N HIS A 340 14.77 2.26 37.66
CA HIS A 340 13.48 2.44 37.02
C HIS A 340 13.64 3.27 35.74
N TYR A 341 12.99 2.81 34.66
CA TYR A 341 13.08 3.43 33.34
C TYR A 341 12.81 4.95 33.37
N SER A 342 11.83 5.41 34.16
CA SER A 342 11.46 6.83 34.28
C SER A 342 12.51 7.74 34.92
N GLU A 343 13.59 7.19 35.47
CA GLU A 343 14.66 7.96 36.14
C GLU A 343 15.71 8.50 35.15
N LEU A 344 15.64 8.10 33.87
CA LEU A 344 16.52 8.55 32.79
C LEU A 344 15.73 9.30 31.71
N TYR A 345 16.38 10.28 31.08
CA TYR A 345 15.96 10.79 29.78
C TYR A 345 16.49 9.86 28.69
N HIS A 346 15.63 9.40 27.78
CA HIS A 346 15.97 8.37 26.77
C HIS A 346 16.40 8.98 25.44
N ASP A 347 17.43 9.83 25.48
CA ASP A 347 17.91 10.62 24.35
C ASP A 347 18.71 9.76 23.36
N PHE A 348 19.30 8.64 23.82
CA PHE A 348 20.15 7.77 23.03
C PHE A 348 19.49 6.44 22.63
N THR A 349 18.39 6.08 23.28
CA THR A 349 17.72 4.77 23.14
C THR A 349 16.36 4.83 22.46
N THR A 350 15.84 6.03 22.15
CA THR A 350 14.59 6.19 21.41
C THR A 350 14.71 7.20 20.27
N THR A 351 13.93 6.99 19.19
CA THR A 351 13.71 7.95 18.10
C THR A 351 15.02 8.50 17.47
N GLN A 352 16.01 7.64 17.29
CA GLN A 352 17.30 8.04 16.74
C GLN A 352 17.22 8.43 15.25
N VAL A 353 18.20 9.22 14.81
CA VAL A 353 18.36 9.58 13.39
C VAL A 353 18.46 8.31 12.53
N GLY A 354 17.61 8.24 11.50
CA GLY A 354 17.48 7.09 10.59
C GLY A 354 16.30 6.16 10.89
N MET A 355 15.68 6.24 12.08
CA MET A 355 14.55 5.37 12.44
C MET A 355 13.36 5.55 11.48
N HIS A 356 13.00 6.81 11.18
CA HIS A 356 11.93 7.10 10.23
C HIS A 356 12.23 6.62 8.81
N ASP A 357 13.50 6.54 8.40
CA ASP A 357 13.88 6.04 7.09
C ASP A 357 13.69 4.52 6.98
N ILE A 358 13.91 3.79 8.08
CA ILE A 358 13.57 2.36 8.17
C ILE A 358 12.07 2.16 7.98
N VAL A 359 11.23 2.93 8.68
CA VAL A 359 9.76 2.85 8.54
C VAL A 359 9.30 3.22 7.13
N ARG A 360 9.91 4.25 6.50
CA ARG A 360 9.65 4.60 5.09
C ARG A 360 10.03 3.45 4.14
N SER A 361 11.08 2.70 4.45
CA SER A 361 11.47 1.52 3.65
C SER A 361 10.48 0.36 3.76
N PHE A 362 9.83 0.19 4.93
CA PHE A 362 8.74 -0.78 5.08
C PHE A 362 7.55 -0.39 4.21
N ARG A 363 7.17 0.90 4.21
CA ARG A 363 6.13 1.44 3.31
C ARG A 363 6.45 1.18 1.83
N GLN A 364 7.67 1.46 1.39
CA GLN A 364 8.11 1.20 0.01
C GLN A 364 8.03 -0.29 -0.37
N THR A 365 8.24 -1.19 0.59
CA THR A 365 8.09 -2.64 0.39
C THR A 365 6.60 -2.99 0.18
N MET A 366 5.71 -2.43 0.99
CA MET A 366 4.26 -2.65 0.90
C MET A 366 3.63 -2.00 -0.36
N ASP A 367 4.20 -0.91 -0.87
CA ASP A 367 3.73 -0.24 -2.09
C ASP A 367 3.82 -1.14 -3.34
N GLN A 368 4.76 -2.08 -3.35
CA GLN A 368 4.89 -3.06 -4.44
C GLN A 368 3.64 -3.97 -4.53
N PHE A 369 2.96 -4.18 -3.41
CA PHE A 369 1.73 -4.98 -3.28
C PHE A 369 0.45 -4.12 -3.30
N SER A 370 0.57 -2.81 -3.51
CA SER A 370 -0.54 -1.84 -3.46
C SER A 370 -0.89 -1.23 -4.82
N ARG A 371 -0.25 -1.69 -5.91
CA ARG A 371 -0.47 -1.16 -7.27
C ARG A 371 -1.82 -1.56 -7.87
N GLU A 372 -2.38 -2.68 -7.43
CA GLU A 372 -3.69 -3.17 -7.86
C GLU A 372 -4.80 -2.31 -7.23
N PRO A 373 -5.68 -1.67 -8.02
CA PRO A 373 -6.78 -0.86 -7.50
C PRO A 373 -7.66 -1.65 -6.53
N GLY A 374 -8.06 -1.03 -5.42
CA GLY A 374 -8.86 -1.68 -4.37
C GLY A 374 -8.07 -2.59 -3.41
N ARG A 375 -6.76 -2.79 -3.64
CA ARG A 375 -5.89 -3.62 -2.78
C ARG A 375 -4.69 -2.85 -2.21
N TYR A 376 -4.90 -1.57 -1.88
CA TYR A 376 -3.92 -0.80 -1.11
C TYR A 376 -3.61 -1.51 0.21
N ARG A 377 -2.33 -1.65 0.57
CA ARG A 377 -1.89 -2.24 1.84
C ARG A 377 -1.70 -1.14 2.88
N LEU A 378 -2.37 -1.24 4.03
CA LEU A 378 -2.28 -0.26 5.12
C LEU A 378 -0.95 -0.38 5.86
#